data_AF-A0A7J2J9M8-F1
#
_entry.id   AF-A0A7J2J9M8-F1
#
_cell.length_a   1.000
_cell.length_b   1.000
_cell.length_c   1.000
_cell.angle_alpha   90.00
_cell.angle_beta   90.00
_cell.angle_gamma   90.00
#
_symmetry.space_group_name_H-M   'P 1'
#
loop_
_entity.id
_entity.type
_entity.pdbx_description
1 polymer ?
#
loop_
_entity_poly.entity_id
_entity_poly.type
_entity_poly.pdbx_seq_one_letter_code
_entity_poly.pdbx_strand_id
1 'polypeptide(L)'
;KLFFDEEGLRYSTPPVIAKYRAERLQAKIIADVSCGVGIQALYFAMMSEKVIAVEKDLVRLELAKLNAESLGIENIDFIHGDALSKGVINRVKADVIFSDPARKPEEPVRTLETLEPSPVRIYQIYRKITDEIAFELPPQISRENIIIDGEKEYTSLDFRLNRLALYTGPLKSCDVSAISLPSKERISNDIEKISLETRETPLRYIYEVDPTIAKADLLENLAGKINFKGFILNKDKRRTLLTSREKYISSFLRCYNLLDFCKFDLAEIKSSLKYLDAGKVTLRVEIDPKKYWNVRKEIERDLSGDRKVMLFKVRDYAIIVEKTDLYNST
;
A
#
# COMPACT_ATOMS: atom_id res chain seq x y z
N LYS A 1 27.04 3.57 6.54
CA LYS A 1 26.42 4.92 6.39
C LYS A 1 25.86 4.96 4.98
N LEU A 2 24.60 5.38 4.78
CA LEU A 2 24.02 5.49 3.44
C LEU A 2 24.07 6.94 2.93
N PHE A 3 24.18 7.09 1.62
CA PHE A 3 24.35 8.32 0.86
C PHE A 3 23.17 8.49 -0.10
N PHE A 4 22.63 9.71 -0.15
CA PHE A 4 21.44 10.05 -0.93
C PHE A 4 21.58 11.46 -1.51
N ASP A 5 21.01 11.67 -2.69
CA ASP A 5 20.55 12.99 -3.14
C ASP A 5 19.18 13.31 -2.50
N GLU A 6 18.67 14.54 -2.67
CA GLU A 6 17.39 14.93 -2.07
C GLU A 6 16.21 14.08 -2.56
N GLU A 7 16.21 13.73 -3.85
CA GLU A 7 15.16 12.94 -4.47
C GLU A 7 15.21 11.47 -4.00
N GLY A 8 16.39 10.86 -3.99
CA GLY A 8 16.62 9.50 -3.51
C GLY A 8 16.29 9.35 -2.03
N LEU A 9 16.54 10.36 -1.19
CA LEU A 9 16.09 10.33 0.21
C LEU A 9 14.56 10.40 0.32
N ARG A 10 13.92 11.25 -0.48
CA ARG A 10 12.46 11.47 -0.44
C ARG A 10 11.66 10.26 -0.93
N TYR A 11 12.16 9.59 -1.97
CA TYR A 11 11.45 8.48 -2.62
C TYR A 11 12.02 7.11 -2.31
N SER A 12 13.04 7.02 -1.45
CA SER A 12 13.64 5.76 -1.02
C SER A 12 12.58 4.74 -0.62
N THR A 13 12.72 3.53 -1.13
CA THR A 13 11.87 2.40 -0.76
C THR A 13 12.07 2.06 0.71
N PRO A 14 11.00 2.02 1.52
CA PRO A 14 11.08 1.61 2.92
C PRO A 14 11.74 0.21 3.06
N PRO A 15 12.64 0.01 4.05
CA PRO A 15 13.35 -1.26 4.25
C PRO A 15 12.49 -2.52 4.21
N VAL A 16 11.30 -2.48 4.83
CA VAL A 16 10.36 -3.62 4.86
C VAL A 16 9.84 -3.97 3.48
N ILE A 17 9.61 -2.98 2.62
CA ILE A 17 9.16 -3.18 1.23
C ILE A 17 10.31 -3.70 0.39
N ALA A 18 11.50 -3.09 0.52
CA ALA A 18 12.67 -3.50 -0.25
C ALA A 18 13.08 -4.95 0.04
N LYS A 19 13.03 -5.34 1.32
CA LYS A 19 13.24 -6.73 1.76
C LYS A 19 12.18 -7.68 1.20
N TYR A 20 10.89 -7.37 1.36
CA TYR A 20 9.80 -8.20 0.82
C TYR A 20 9.97 -8.44 -0.69
N ARG A 21 10.30 -7.37 -1.43
CA ARG A 21 10.52 -7.44 -2.87
C ARG A 21 11.72 -8.30 -3.23
N ALA A 22 12.83 -8.17 -2.52
CA ALA A 22 14.01 -8.99 -2.78
C ALA A 22 13.78 -10.48 -2.45
N GLU A 23 13.00 -10.79 -1.41
CA GLU A 23 12.57 -12.16 -1.11
C GLU A 23 11.69 -12.73 -2.25
N ARG A 24 10.77 -11.92 -2.79
CA ARG A 24 9.85 -12.36 -3.85
C ARG A 24 10.54 -12.51 -5.22
N LEU A 25 11.49 -11.63 -5.53
CA LEU A 25 12.21 -11.59 -6.81
C LEU A 25 13.58 -12.25 -6.74
N GLN A 26 13.78 -13.14 -5.77
CA GLN A 26 15.04 -13.86 -5.62
C GLN A 26 15.35 -14.65 -6.88
N ALA A 27 16.57 -14.49 -7.38
CA ALA A 27 17.04 -15.13 -8.59
C ALA A 27 18.55 -15.36 -8.53
N LYS A 28 19.11 -16.11 -9.48
CA LYS A 28 20.56 -16.23 -9.60
C LYS A 28 21.16 -14.90 -10.05
N ILE A 29 20.64 -14.31 -11.12
CA ILE A 29 21.01 -12.98 -11.60
C ILE A 29 19.75 -12.13 -11.73
N ILE A 30 19.72 -10.99 -11.04
CA ILE A 30 18.67 -9.99 -11.19
C ILE A 30 19.26 -8.69 -11.71
N ALA A 31 18.60 -8.03 -12.67
CA ALA A 31 18.98 -6.70 -13.10
C ALA A 31 17.98 -5.63 -12.63
N ASP A 32 18.47 -4.65 -11.88
CA ASP A 32 17.76 -3.41 -11.59
C ASP A 32 18.14 -2.39 -12.66
N VAL A 33 17.24 -2.18 -13.63
CA VAL A 33 17.53 -1.37 -14.82
C VAL A 33 17.22 0.13 -14.62
N SER A 34 16.89 0.55 -13.41
CA SER A 34 16.68 1.95 -13.03
C SER A 34 17.00 2.13 -11.54
N CYS A 35 18.22 1.81 -11.15
CA CYS A 35 18.56 1.52 -9.74
C CYS A 35 18.66 2.75 -8.84
N GLY A 36 18.72 3.96 -9.40
CA GLY A 36 18.84 5.21 -8.65
C GLY A 36 20.06 5.20 -7.72
N VAL A 37 19.85 5.54 -6.45
CA VAL A 37 20.89 5.49 -5.41
C VAL A 37 21.16 4.08 -4.87
N GLY A 38 20.60 3.06 -5.51
CA GLY A 38 20.94 1.65 -5.30
C GLY A 38 20.22 0.94 -4.17
N ILE A 39 19.34 1.57 -3.39
CA ILE A 39 18.75 0.94 -2.20
C ILE A 39 18.11 -0.42 -2.52
N GLN A 40 17.26 -0.50 -3.55
CA GLN A 40 16.65 -1.77 -3.91
C GLN A 40 17.68 -2.80 -4.39
N ALA A 41 18.68 -2.38 -5.18
CA ALA A 41 19.79 -3.23 -5.61
C ALA A 41 20.59 -3.82 -4.43
N LEU A 42 20.76 -3.09 -3.32
CA LEU A 42 21.40 -3.62 -2.11
C LEU A 42 20.58 -4.78 -1.50
N TYR A 43 19.25 -4.65 -1.45
CA TYR A 43 18.40 -5.73 -0.95
C TYR A 43 18.39 -6.93 -1.90
N PHE A 44 18.41 -6.70 -3.21
CA PHE A 44 18.58 -7.79 -4.18
C PHE A 44 19.92 -8.50 -3.99
N ALA A 45 21.00 -7.78 -3.75
CA ALA A 45 22.33 -8.35 -3.54
C ALA A 45 22.42 -9.24 -2.28
N MET A 46 21.56 -8.98 -1.28
CA MET A 46 21.44 -9.81 -0.08
C MET A 46 20.68 -11.12 -0.31
N MET A 47 19.89 -11.23 -1.38
CA MET A 47 19.02 -12.39 -1.65
C MET A 47 19.43 -13.20 -2.88
N SER A 48 20.02 -12.54 -3.88
CA SER A 48 20.40 -13.11 -5.18
C SER A 48 21.91 -13.31 -5.28
N GLU A 49 22.38 -14.24 -6.12
CA GLU A 49 23.82 -14.49 -6.28
C GLU A 49 24.53 -13.28 -6.89
N LYS A 50 23.89 -12.62 -7.86
CA LYS A 50 24.45 -11.46 -8.55
C LYS A 50 23.38 -10.43 -8.92
N VAL A 51 23.75 -9.15 -8.83
CA VAL A 51 22.92 -8.03 -9.29
C VAL A 51 23.62 -7.29 -10.43
N ILE A 52 22.85 -6.89 -11.44
CA ILE A 52 23.28 -5.90 -12.44
C ILE A 52 22.49 -4.62 -12.15
N ALA A 53 23.18 -3.52 -11.82
CA ALA A 53 22.54 -2.25 -11.48
C ALA A 53 22.83 -1.21 -12.56
N VAL A 54 21.80 -0.78 -13.27
CA VAL A 54 21.89 0.22 -14.35
C VAL A 54 21.34 1.56 -13.86
N GLU A 55 22.09 2.63 -14.07
CA GLU A 55 21.63 3.99 -13.85
C GLU A 55 22.18 4.93 -14.92
N LYS A 56 21.32 5.86 -15.39
CA LYS A 56 21.63 6.84 -16.42
C LYS A 56 22.30 8.08 -15.84
N ASP A 57 21.97 8.44 -14.61
CA ASP A 57 22.59 9.54 -13.89
C ASP A 57 23.89 9.06 -13.19
N LEU A 58 25.03 9.62 -13.62
CA LEU A 58 26.33 9.24 -13.08
C LEU A 58 26.44 9.50 -11.57
N VAL A 59 25.86 10.59 -11.06
CA VAL A 59 25.94 10.94 -9.63
C VAL A 59 25.20 9.88 -8.80
N ARG A 60 23.99 9.49 -9.22
CA ARG A 60 23.22 8.43 -8.55
C ARG A 60 23.93 7.09 -8.59
N LEU A 61 24.55 6.74 -9.72
CA LEU A 61 25.33 5.51 -9.82
C LEU A 61 26.53 5.51 -8.84
N GLU A 62 27.25 6.62 -8.71
CA GLU A 62 28.34 6.73 -7.74
C GLU A 62 27.82 6.66 -6.28
N LEU A 63 26.65 7.25 -5.98
CA LEU A 63 26.01 7.07 -4.68
C LEU A 63 25.63 5.60 -4.41
N ALA A 64 25.14 4.89 -5.42
CA ALA A 64 24.82 3.47 -5.32
C ALA A 64 26.06 2.61 -5.01
N LYS A 65 27.20 2.90 -5.66
CA LYS A 65 28.49 2.26 -5.37
C LYS A 65 28.95 2.53 -3.94
N LEU A 66 28.94 3.80 -3.51
CA LEU A 66 29.30 4.18 -2.13
C LEU A 66 28.42 3.48 -1.10
N ASN A 67 27.12 3.33 -1.40
CA ASN A 67 26.20 2.60 -0.54
C ASN A 67 26.56 1.11 -0.43
N ALA A 68 26.87 0.46 -1.57
CA ALA A 68 27.30 -0.93 -1.60
C ALA A 68 28.61 -1.14 -0.83
N GLU A 69 29.62 -0.30 -1.07
CA GLU A 69 30.90 -0.29 -0.35
C GLU A 69 30.68 -0.12 1.16
N SER A 70 29.79 0.80 1.56
CA SER A 70 29.51 1.07 2.98
C SER A 70 28.90 -0.12 3.74
N LEU A 71 28.31 -1.07 3.00
CA LEU A 71 27.70 -2.28 3.54
C LEU A 71 28.53 -3.54 3.26
N GLY A 72 29.68 -3.42 2.59
CA GLY A 72 30.51 -4.56 2.19
C GLY A 72 29.84 -5.47 1.15
N ILE A 73 28.99 -4.91 0.29
CA ILE A 73 28.30 -5.64 -0.77
C ILE A 73 29.12 -5.56 -2.05
N GLU A 74 29.56 -6.71 -2.55
CA GLU A 74 30.51 -6.82 -3.67
C GLU A 74 29.92 -7.49 -4.92
N ASN A 75 28.74 -8.11 -4.82
CA ASN A 75 28.11 -8.89 -5.91
C ASN A 75 27.18 -8.04 -6.80
N ILE A 76 27.48 -6.75 -6.97
CA ILE A 76 26.74 -5.82 -7.84
C ILE A 76 27.63 -5.33 -8.98
N ASP A 77 27.24 -5.64 -10.22
CA ASP A 77 27.84 -5.09 -11.43
C ASP A 77 27.13 -3.78 -11.81
N PHE A 78 27.81 -2.65 -11.59
CA PHE A 78 27.28 -1.32 -11.91
C PHE A 78 27.50 -0.95 -13.39
N ILE A 79 26.45 -0.45 -14.04
CA ILE A 79 26.47 -0.01 -15.45
C ILE A 79 25.96 1.44 -15.53
N HIS A 80 26.85 2.35 -15.92
CA HIS A 80 26.44 3.69 -16.33
C HIS A 80 25.85 3.66 -17.74
N GLY A 81 24.59 4.04 -17.88
CA GLY A 81 23.96 4.21 -19.18
C GLY A 81 22.43 4.17 -19.14
N ASP A 82 21.82 4.51 -20.26
CA ASP A 82 20.38 4.43 -20.43
C ASP A 82 19.96 2.97 -20.67
N ALA A 83 19.04 2.44 -19.86
CA ALA A 83 18.49 1.08 -19.98
C ALA A 83 17.84 0.81 -21.35
N LEU A 84 17.41 1.84 -22.07
CA LEU A 84 16.83 1.71 -23.41
C LEU A 84 17.91 1.73 -24.52
N SER A 85 19.18 1.95 -24.19
CA SER A 85 20.27 2.01 -25.16
C SER A 85 20.78 0.61 -25.53
N LYS A 86 21.11 0.41 -26.82
CA LYS A 86 21.67 -0.87 -27.31
C LYS A 86 22.92 -1.31 -26.55
N GLY A 87 23.77 -0.36 -26.14
CA GLY A 87 25.00 -0.64 -25.41
C GLY A 87 24.75 -1.24 -24.03
N VAL A 88 23.71 -0.78 -23.33
CA VAL A 88 23.29 -1.36 -22.03
C VAL A 88 22.55 -2.67 -22.23
N ILE A 89 21.59 -2.73 -23.16
CA ILE A 89 20.76 -3.92 -23.41
C ILE A 89 21.63 -5.16 -23.67
N ASN A 90 22.70 -5.02 -24.47
CA ASN A 90 23.59 -6.13 -24.79
C ASN A 90 24.42 -6.65 -23.59
N ARG A 91 24.51 -5.86 -22.51
CA ARG A 91 25.26 -6.21 -21.29
C ARG A 91 24.37 -6.79 -20.20
N VAL A 92 23.05 -6.59 -20.27
CA VAL A 92 22.12 -7.12 -19.28
C VAL A 92 21.73 -8.54 -19.67
N LYS A 93 22.21 -9.52 -18.90
CA LYS A 93 21.79 -10.93 -18.99
C LYS A 93 21.42 -11.36 -17.58
N ALA A 94 20.12 -11.46 -17.31
CA ALA A 94 19.59 -11.74 -15.99
C ALA A 94 18.36 -12.63 -16.11
N ASP A 95 18.11 -13.42 -15.07
CA ASP A 95 16.91 -14.26 -14.96
C ASP A 95 15.68 -13.40 -14.68
N VAL A 96 15.86 -12.35 -13.86
CA VAL A 96 14.80 -11.38 -13.50
C VAL A 96 15.23 -9.96 -13.86
N ILE A 97 14.29 -9.18 -14.39
CA ILE A 97 14.46 -7.74 -14.65
C ILE A 97 13.53 -6.96 -13.73
N PHE A 98 14.05 -5.97 -13.04
CA PHE A 98 13.29 -5.04 -12.20
C PHE A 98 13.46 -3.61 -12.70
N SER A 99 12.37 -2.84 -12.72
CA SER A 99 12.39 -1.40 -12.98
C SER A 99 11.45 -0.66 -12.02
N ASP A 100 12.01 0.33 -11.32
CA ASP A 100 11.28 1.35 -10.56
C ASP A 100 11.40 2.69 -11.28
N PRO A 101 10.52 2.97 -12.26
CA PRO A 101 10.63 4.18 -13.05
C PRO A 101 10.25 5.43 -12.26
N ALA A 102 11.02 6.49 -12.48
CA ALA A 102 10.77 7.80 -11.92
C ALA A 102 9.51 8.44 -12.51
N ARG A 103 8.97 9.38 -11.73
CA ARG A 103 7.78 10.15 -12.09
C ARG A 103 8.20 11.59 -12.35
N LYS A 104 7.79 12.16 -13.49
CA LYS A 104 7.94 13.60 -13.71
C LYS A 104 6.93 14.38 -12.85
N PRO A 105 7.32 15.49 -12.20
CA PRO A 105 6.45 16.24 -11.29
C PRO A 105 5.19 16.83 -11.93
N GLU A 106 5.19 17.02 -13.25
CA GLU A 106 4.28 17.91 -13.97
C GLU A 106 3.10 17.21 -14.66
N GLU A 107 3.03 15.88 -14.63
CA GLU A 107 2.04 15.15 -15.44
C GLU A 107 0.73 14.80 -14.70
N PRO A 108 -0.44 15.23 -15.23
CA PRO A 108 -1.73 15.04 -14.57
C PRO A 108 -2.27 13.61 -14.66
N VAL A 109 -1.90 12.85 -15.71
CA VAL A 109 -2.40 11.49 -15.97
C VAL A 109 -1.24 10.51 -15.92
N ARG A 110 -1.41 9.44 -15.12
CA ARG A 110 -0.40 8.40 -14.96
C ARG A 110 -0.68 7.29 -15.95
N THR A 111 0.21 7.12 -16.93
CA THR A 111 0.25 5.97 -17.82
C THR A 111 1.61 5.28 -17.71
N LEU A 112 1.74 4.10 -18.31
CA LEU A 112 3.05 3.45 -18.37
C LEU A 112 4.02 4.26 -19.25
N GLU A 113 3.57 4.80 -20.39
CA GLU A 113 4.46 5.51 -21.32
C GLU A 113 5.07 6.81 -20.76
N THR A 114 4.39 7.42 -19.79
CA THR A 114 4.80 8.70 -19.19
C THR A 114 5.84 8.55 -18.08
N LEU A 115 6.10 7.31 -17.63
CA LEU A 115 7.11 7.02 -16.62
C LEU A 115 8.51 6.91 -17.26
N GLU A 116 9.56 7.21 -16.50
CA GLU A 116 10.94 7.18 -17.02
C GLU A 116 11.84 6.24 -16.20
N PRO A 117 12.37 5.15 -16.78
CA PRO A 117 12.12 4.67 -18.15
C PRO A 117 10.69 4.13 -18.35
N SER A 118 10.16 4.20 -19.58
CA SER A 118 8.80 3.70 -19.88
C SER A 118 8.73 2.18 -19.66
N PRO A 119 7.86 1.67 -18.75
CA PRO A 119 7.63 0.24 -18.57
C PRO A 119 7.21 -0.48 -19.85
N VAL A 120 6.52 0.20 -20.78
CA VAL A 120 6.16 -0.40 -22.08
C VAL A 120 7.42 -0.68 -22.89
N ARG A 121 8.34 0.28 -22.98
CA ARG A 121 9.60 0.12 -23.72
C ARG A 121 10.52 -0.89 -23.04
N ILE A 122 10.62 -0.85 -21.72
CA ILE A 122 11.37 -1.85 -20.94
C ILE A 122 10.82 -3.24 -21.23
N TYR A 123 9.51 -3.45 -21.09
CA TYR A 123 8.88 -4.73 -21.36
C TYR A 123 9.15 -5.21 -22.79
N GLN A 124 8.98 -4.36 -23.82
CA GLN A 124 9.23 -4.72 -25.22
C GLN A 124 10.67 -5.16 -25.51
N ILE A 125 11.64 -4.54 -24.84
CA ILE A 125 13.06 -4.81 -25.03
C ILE A 125 13.48 -6.04 -24.24
N TYR A 126 13.22 -6.04 -22.94
CA TYR A 126 13.77 -7.01 -22.00
C TYR A 126 13.01 -8.33 -21.98
N ARG A 127 11.77 -8.39 -22.50
CA ARG A 127 11.05 -9.67 -22.73
C ARG A 127 11.75 -10.61 -23.70
N LYS A 128 12.73 -10.10 -24.47
CA LYS A 128 13.58 -10.93 -25.35
C LYS A 128 14.67 -11.67 -24.58
N ILE A 129 14.87 -11.32 -23.31
CA ILE A 129 15.89 -11.85 -22.40
C ILE A 129 15.22 -12.79 -21.39
N THR A 130 14.13 -12.35 -20.77
CA THR A 130 13.33 -13.13 -19.80
C THR A 130 11.87 -12.67 -19.79
N ASP A 131 10.95 -13.59 -19.49
CA ASP A 131 9.54 -13.26 -19.24
C ASP A 131 9.29 -12.80 -17.80
N GLU A 132 10.28 -12.91 -16.91
CA GLU A 132 10.22 -12.53 -15.49
C GLU A 132 10.64 -11.07 -15.29
N ILE A 133 9.70 -10.16 -15.54
CA ILE A 133 9.89 -8.72 -15.42
C ILE A 133 8.98 -8.17 -14.33
N ALA A 134 9.54 -7.36 -13.44
CA ALA A 134 8.84 -6.71 -12.35
C ALA A 134 8.94 -5.20 -12.47
N PHE A 135 7.82 -4.51 -12.24
CA PHE A 135 7.77 -3.05 -12.21
C PHE A 135 7.24 -2.55 -10.87
N GLU A 136 7.83 -1.48 -10.34
CA GLU A 136 7.24 -0.71 -9.25
C GLU A 136 6.49 0.50 -9.82
N LEU A 137 5.16 0.41 -9.83
CA LEU A 137 4.29 1.40 -10.44
C LEU A 137 3.67 2.35 -9.39
N PRO A 138 3.29 3.57 -9.80
CA PRO A 138 2.51 4.45 -8.94
C PRO A 138 1.18 3.79 -8.56
N PRO A 139 0.84 3.63 -7.27
CA PRO A 139 -0.37 2.90 -6.86
C PRO A 139 -1.68 3.58 -7.27
N GLN A 140 -1.63 4.84 -7.72
CA GLN A 140 -2.80 5.57 -8.20
C GLN A 140 -3.08 5.37 -9.69
N ILE A 141 -2.18 4.72 -10.44
CA ILE A 141 -2.48 4.36 -11.83
C ILE A 141 -3.81 3.58 -11.86
N SER A 142 -4.61 3.87 -12.88
CA SER A 142 -5.85 3.14 -13.10
C SER A 142 -5.55 1.80 -13.74
N ARG A 143 -6.43 0.80 -13.54
CA ARG A 143 -6.13 -0.58 -13.96
C ARG A 143 -6.11 -0.70 -15.47
N GLU A 144 -7.00 0.04 -16.13
CA GLU A 144 -7.11 0.16 -17.58
C GLU A 144 -5.86 0.76 -18.23
N ASN A 145 -5.07 1.55 -17.49
CA ASN A 145 -3.79 2.09 -17.96
C ASN A 145 -2.62 1.09 -17.83
N ILE A 146 -2.82 -0.04 -17.15
CA ILE A 146 -1.82 -1.11 -17.02
C ILE A 146 -2.04 -2.11 -18.16
N ILE A 147 -1.47 -1.81 -19.32
CA ILE A 147 -1.66 -2.57 -20.57
C ILE A 147 -0.76 -3.81 -20.71
N ILE A 148 0.22 -3.96 -19.80
CA ILE A 148 1.11 -5.12 -19.77
C ILE A 148 0.41 -6.22 -18.94
N ASP A 149 0.34 -7.44 -19.48
CA ASP A 149 -0.18 -8.58 -18.73
C ASP A 149 0.72 -8.92 -17.55
N GLY A 150 0.11 -9.13 -16.39
CA GLY A 150 0.83 -9.34 -15.15
C GLY A 150 -0.04 -9.25 -13.91
N GLU A 151 0.44 -9.87 -12.83
CA GLU A 151 -0.14 -9.78 -11.49
C GLU A 151 0.03 -8.34 -11.00
N LYS A 152 -1.07 -7.73 -10.56
CA LYS A 152 -1.10 -6.39 -9.95
C LYS A 152 -1.14 -6.56 -8.44
N GLU A 153 0.00 -6.44 -7.78
CA GLU A 153 0.09 -6.55 -6.32
C GLU A 153 0.10 -5.18 -5.65
N TYR A 154 -0.92 -4.91 -4.85
CA TYR A 154 -1.04 -3.68 -4.08
C TYR A 154 -0.44 -3.86 -2.69
N THR A 155 0.54 -3.05 -2.33
CA THR A 155 1.17 -3.10 -1.01
C THR A 155 0.52 -2.09 -0.06
N SER A 156 0.01 -2.60 1.06
CA SER A 156 -0.31 -1.79 2.24
C SER A 156 0.90 -1.71 3.15
N LEU A 157 1.24 -0.50 3.61
CA LEU A 157 2.21 -0.27 4.67
C LEU A 157 1.50 0.49 5.80
N ASP A 158 1.43 -0.14 6.98
CA ASP A 158 0.79 0.44 8.16
C ASP A 158 -0.66 0.93 7.91
N PHE A 159 -1.44 0.10 7.22
CA PHE A 159 -2.84 0.36 6.89
C PHE A 159 -3.05 1.50 5.86
N ARG A 160 -2.11 1.65 4.92
CA ARG A 160 -2.15 2.66 3.87
C ARG A 160 -1.63 2.08 2.57
N LEU A 161 -2.37 2.31 1.50
CA LEU A 161 -1.91 2.02 0.14
C LEU A 161 -0.58 2.74 -0.12
N ASN A 162 0.48 1.97 -0.37
CA ASN A 162 1.84 2.48 -0.49
C ASN A 162 2.43 2.32 -1.90
N ARG A 163 2.28 1.13 -2.49
CA ARG A 163 2.86 0.76 -3.79
C ARG A 163 1.95 -0.17 -4.59
N LEU A 164 2.23 -0.24 -5.88
CA LEU A 164 1.71 -1.23 -6.79
C LEU A 164 2.89 -1.87 -7.51
N ALA A 165 3.02 -3.19 -7.45
CA ALA A 165 3.95 -3.93 -8.27
C ALA A 165 3.20 -4.61 -9.43
N LEU A 166 3.85 -4.67 -10.59
CA LEU A 166 3.41 -5.49 -11.72
C LEU A 166 4.42 -6.61 -11.92
N TYR A 167 3.98 -7.86 -11.82
CA TYR A 167 4.81 -9.04 -12.04
C TYR A 167 4.39 -9.76 -13.32
N THR A 168 5.30 -9.95 -14.27
CA THR A 168 4.99 -10.59 -15.57
C THR A 168 5.41 -12.06 -15.59
N GLY A 169 4.85 -12.83 -16.54
CA GLY A 169 5.28 -14.18 -16.83
C GLY A 169 5.26 -15.10 -15.60
N PRO A 170 6.31 -15.92 -15.37
CA PRO A 170 6.41 -16.82 -14.22
C PRO A 170 6.37 -16.15 -12.83
N LEU A 171 6.59 -14.83 -12.73
CA LEU A 171 6.49 -14.11 -11.45
C LEU A 171 5.04 -13.94 -10.96
N LYS A 172 4.06 -14.19 -11.82
CA LYS A 172 2.63 -14.16 -11.49
C LYS A 172 2.26 -15.36 -10.63
N SER A 173 1.47 -15.10 -9.60
CA SER A 173 0.76 -16.11 -8.81
C SER A 173 -0.77 -16.01 -8.96
N CYS A 174 -1.27 -14.84 -9.35
CA CYS A 174 -2.68 -14.56 -9.62
C CYS A 174 -2.80 -13.29 -10.49
N ASP A 175 -4.00 -12.75 -10.71
CA ASP A 175 -4.16 -11.52 -11.49
C ASP A 175 -4.05 -10.26 -10.64
N VAL A 176 -4.61 -10.31 -9.43
CA VAL A 176 -4.65 -9.17 -8.50
C VAL A 176 -4.45 -9.68 -7.07
N SER A 177 -3.58 -9.00 -6.35
CA SER A 177 -3.28 -9.29 -4.96
C SER A 177 -3.10 -8.03 -4.13
N ALA A 178 -3.23 -8.17 -2.82
CA ALA A 178 -2.89 -7.15 -1.85
C ALA A 178 -2.08 -7.79 -0.71
N ILE A 179 -0.99 -7.16 -0.32
CA ILE A 179 -0.10 -7.60 0.76
C ILE A 179 -0.03 -6.52 1.84
N SER A 180 -0.21 -6.90 3.11
CA SER A 180 -0.03 -6.00 4.25
C SER A 180 1.34 -6.19 4.85
N LEU A 181 2.12 -5.12 4.97
CA LEU A 181 3.43 -5.12 5.61
C LEU A 181 3.39 -4.30 6.91
N PRO A 182 4.06 -4.78 7.98
CA PRO A 182 5.01 -5.91 8.00
C PRO A 182 4.39 -7.31 8.22
N SER A 183 3.07 -7.45 8.40
CA SER A 183 2.45 -8.73 8.80
C SER A 183 2.54 -9.84 7.74
N LYS A 184 2.81 -9.49 6.49
CA LYS A 184 2.81 -10.36 5.31
C LYS A 184 1.46 -11.05 5.04
N GLU A 185 0.36 -10.54 5.60
CA GLU A 185 -0.96 -11.05 5.25
C GLU A 185 -1.31 -10.70 3.81
N ARG A 186 -1.63 -11.71 2.99
CA ARG A 186 -1.95 -11.55 1.58
C ARG A 186 -3.38 -11.93 1.24
N ILE A 187 -4.07 -11.11 0.44
CA ILE A 187 -5.36 -11.41 -0.20
C ILE A 187 -5.13 -11.45 -1.71
N SER A 188 -5.76 -12.37 -2.42
CA SER A 188 -5.70 -12.45 -3.88
C SER A 188 -7.06 -12.78 -4.47
N ASN A 189 -7.18 -12.57 -5.78
CA ASN A 189 -8.45 -12.73 -6.50
C ASN A 189 -8.90 -14.19 -6.68
N ASP A 190 -8.04 -15.15 -6.38
CA ASP A 190 -8.28 -16.61 -6.38
C ASP A 190 -8.99 -17.11 -5.11
N ILE A 191 -8.91 -16.36 -4.01
CA ILE A 191 -9.63 -16.68 -2.77
C ILE A 191 -11.14 -16.61 -3.05
N GLU A 192 -11.90 -17.60 -2.58
CA GLU A 192 -13.35 -17.63 -2.74
C GLU A 192 -14.00 -16.32 -2.23
N LYS A 193 -14.93 -15.78 -3.00
CA LYS A 193 -15.63 -14.55 -2.65
C LYS A 193 -16.85 -14.86 -1.79
N ILE A 194 -17.06 -14.05 -0.76
CA ILE A 194 -18.35 -13.97 -0.07
C ILE A 194 -19.01 -12.65 -0.45
N SER A 195 -20.22 -12.74 -1.01
CA SER A 195 -21.06 -11.57 -1.29
C SER A 195 -21.46 -10.89 0.02
N LEU A 196 -21.35 -9.56 0.05
CA LEU A 196 -21.66 -8.77 1.23
C LEU A 196 -22.89 -7.89 1.00
N GLU A 197 -23.92 -8.11 1.80
CA GLU A 197 -25.10 -7.26 1.82
C GLU A 197 -24.83 -5.94 2.53
N THR A 198 -25.60 -4.90 2.18
CA THR A 198 -25.52 -3.59 2.83
C THR A 198 -26.57 -3.46 3.92
N ARG A 199 -26.20 -2.81 5.03
CA ARG A 199 -27.10 -2.52 6.15
C ARG A 199 -26.83 -1.12 6.68
N GLU A 200 -27.89 -0.42 7.11
CA GLU A 200 -27.75 0.93 7.68
C GLU A 200 -27.39 0.94 9.17
N THR A 201 -27.96 -0.01 9.93
CA THR A 201 -27.76 -0.07 11.38
C THR A 201 -26.51 -0.88 11.74
N PRO A 202 -25.59 -0.32 12.54
CA PRO A 202 -24.39 -1.03 12.96
C PRO A 202 -24.71 -2.20 13.91
N LEU A 203 -23.82 -3.17 13.92
CA LEU A 203 -23.79 -4.27 14.89
C LEU A 203 -22.65 -4.05 15.89
N ARG A 204 -22.38 -5.06 16.74
CA ARG A 204 -21.43 -4.98 17.86
C ARG A 204 -20.04 -4.51 17.45
N TYR A 205 -19.52 -5.01 16.33
CA TYR A 205 -18.20 -4.65 15.84
C TYR A 205 -18.29 -3.84 14.55
N ILE A 206 -17.42 -2.84 14.46
CA ILE A 206 -17.25 -1.99 13.28
C ILE A 206 -15.82 -2.17 12.77
N TYR A 207 -15.67 -2.29 11.46
CA TYR A 207 -14.36 -2.43 10.85
C TYR A 207 -14.16 -1.33 9.84
N GLU A 208 -13.06 -0.59 9.97
CA GLU A 208 -12.53 0.15 8.84
C GLU A 208 -11.69 -0.82 8.00
N VAL A 209 -11.92 -0.83 6.69
CA VAL A 209 -11.16 -1.65 5.74
C VAL A 209 -9.98 -0.85 5.20
N ASP A 210 -8.84 -1.51 5.07
CA ASP A 210 -7.64 -0.94 4.48
C ASP A 210 -7.92 -0.44 3.05
N PRO A 211 -7.56 0.82 2.70
CA PRO A 211 -7.79 1.36 1.37
C PRO A 211 -7.10 0.55 0.25
N THR A 212 -6.08 -0.23 0.58
CA THR A 212 -5.38 -1.14 -0.35
C THR A 212 -6.32 -2.22 -0.87
N ILE A 213 -7.16 -2.80 0.00
CA ILE A 213 -8.17 -3.81 -0.38
C ILE A 213 -9.25 -3.20 -1.26
N ALA A 214 -9.68 -1.98 -0.95
CA ALA A 214 -10.64 -1.26 -1.78
C ALA A 214 -10.06 -0.92 -3.16
N LYS A 215 -8.81 -0.43 -3.22
CA LYS A 215 -8.12 -0.14 -4.49
C LYS A 215 -7.85 -1.41 -5.30
N ALA A 216 -7.58 -2.54 -4.64
CA ALA A 216 -7.40 -3.86 -5.24
C ALA A 216 -8.72 -4.57 -5.58
N ASP A 217 -9.89 -4.02 -5.18
CA ASP A 217 -11.21 -4.62 -5.39
C ASP A 217 -11.30 -6.06 -4.87
N LEU A 218 -10.67 -6.28 -3.70
CA LEU A 218 -10.55 -7.59 -3.04
C LEU A 218 -11.40 -7.67 -1.77
N LEU A 219 -12.42 -6.82 -1.63
CA LEU A 219 -13.23 -6.77 -0.39
C LEU A 219 -13.95 -8.11 -0.12
N GLU A 220 -14.54 -8.70 -1.15
CA GLU A 220 -15.26 -9.98 -1.04
C GLU A 220 -14.30 -11.17 -0.89
N ASN A 221 -13.10 -11.09 -1.48
CA ASN A 221 -12.04 -12.08 -1.26
C ASN A 221 -11.50 -12.01 0.17
N LEU A 222 -11.33 -10.79 0.74
CA LEU A 222 -11.00 -10.62 2.15
C LEU A 222 -12.10 -11.22 3.04
N ALA A 223 -13.37 -10.94 2.72
CA ALA A 223 -14.50 -11.51 3.43
C ALA A 223 -14.49 -13.05 3.39
N GLY A 224 -14.24 -13.64 2.22
CA GLY A 224 -14.09 -15.09 2.08
C GLY A 224 -12.94 -15.66 2.90
N LYS A 225 -11.74 -15.04 2.83
CA LYS A 225 -10.56 -15.49 3.59
C LYS A 225 -10.84 -15.61 5.09
N ILE A 226 -11.53 -14.63 5.67
CA ILE A 226 -11.81 -14.58 7.10
C ILE A 226 -13.17 -15.18 7.47
N ASN A 227 -13.88 -15.78 6.50
CA ASN A 227 -15.26 -16.28 6.63
C ASN A 227 -16.19 -15.25 7.30
N PHE A 228 -16.14 -14.02 6.79
CA PHE A 228 -16.81 -12.86 7.36
C PHE A 228 -18.33 -13.00 7.30
N LYS A 229 -18.98 -13.03 8.46
CA LYS A 229 -20.44 -13.02 8.61
C LYS A 229 -20.87 -11.65 9.12
N GLY A 230 -21.09 -10.73 8.18
CA GLY A 230 -21.44 -9.36 8.49
C GLY A 230 -21.95 -8.62 7.26
N PHE A 231 -21.99 -7.30 7.37
CA PHE A 231 -22.59 -6.42 6.38
C PHE A 231 -21.64 -5.27 6.03
N ILE A 232 -21.79 -4.74 4.82
CA ILE A 232 -21.25 -3.43 4.47
C ILE A 232 -22.12 -2.38 5.17
N LEU A 233 -21.48 -1.57 6.01
CA LEU A 233 -22.11 -0.43 6.67
C LEU A 233 -21.98 0.84 5.84
N ASN A 234 -20.83 1.01 5.19
CA ASN A 234 -20.57 2.12 4.27
C ASN A 234 -19.57 1.68 3.20
N LYS A 235 -19.76 2.12 1.95
CA LYS A 235 -18.79 1.95 0.87
C LYS A 235 -18.82 3.21 0.00
N ASP A 236 -17.86 4.09 0.22
CA ASP A 236 -17.65 5.29 -0.59
C ASP A 236 -16.19 5.41 -1.02
N LYS A 237 -15.85 6.50 -1.74
CA LYS A 237 -14.49 6.74 -2.25
C LYS A 237 -13.44 6.96 -1.14
N ARG A 238 -13.86 7.23 0.10
CA ARG A 238 -12.99 7.59 1.23
C ARG A 238 -12.80 6.44 2.19
N ARG A 239 -13.86 5.70 2.49
CA ARG A 239 -13.84 4.64 3.48
C ARG A 239 -14.89 3.56 3.22
N THR A 240 -14.42 2.32 3.28
CA THR A 240 -15.28 1.16 3.42
C THR A 240 -15.36 0.79 4.90
N LEU A 241 -16.58 0.69 5.41
CA LEU A 241 -16.88 0.21 6.77
C LEU A 241 -17.68 -1.08 6.68
N LEU A 242 -17.27 -2.08 7.46
CA LEU A 242 -18.01 -3.31 7.66
C LEU A 242 -18.55 -3.37 9.09
N THR A 243 -19.53 -4.23 9.33
CA THR A 243 -20.04 -4.49 10.68
C THR A 243 -20.46 -5.95 10.87
N SER A 244 -20.30 -6.49 12.07
CA SER A 244 -20.68 -7.87 12.40
C SER A 244 -21.04 -8.03 13.88
N ARG A 245 -21.66 -9.18 14.22
CA ARG A 245 -21.91 -9.57 15.61
C ARG A 245 -20.67 -10.18 16.29
N GLU A 246 -19.91 -10.98 15.53
CA GLU A 246 -18.69 -11.65 15.97
C GLU A 246 -17.44 -10.84 15.59
N LYS A 247 -16.34 -11.01 16.34
CA LYS A 247 -15.09 -10.28 16.10
C LYS A 247 -14.26 -10.98 15.02
N TYR A 248 -13.79 -10.23 14.03
CA TYR A 248 -12.87 -10.70 13.00
C TYR A 248 -11.54 -9.96 13.07
N ILE A 249 -10.45 -10.68 12.78
CA ILE A 249 -9.08 -10.15 12.83
C ILE A 249 -8.45 -10.30 11.45
N SER A 250 -7.90 -9.20 10.95
CA SER A 250 -7.06 -9.16 9.76
C SER A 250 -6.22 -7.89 9.82
N SER A 251 -5.02 -7.95 9.27
CA SER A 251 -4.12 -6.81 9.05
C SER A 251 -4.74 -5.76 8.13
N PHE A 252 -5.77 -6.14 7.36
CA PHE A 252 -6.54 -5.24 6.50
C PHE A 252 -7.80 -4.70 7.16
N LEU A 253 -8.06 -5.01 8.44
CA LEU A 253 -9.17 -4.48 9.22
C LEU A 253 -8.69 -3.75 10.47
N ARG A 254 -9.22 -2.54 10.70
CA ARG A 254 -9.18 -1.90 12.02
C ARG A 254 -10.51 -2.14 12.70
N CYS A 255 -10.50 -2.94 13.75
CA CYS A 255 -11.69 -3.31 14.53
C CYS A 255 -11.96 -2.28 15.64
N TYR A 256 -13.24 -1.96 15.81
CA TYR A 256 -13.76 -1.09 16.84
C TYR A 256 -15.00 -1.72 17.50
N ASN A 257 -15.20 -1.48 18.79
CA ASN A 257 -16.44 -1.83 19.48
C ASN A 257 -17.44 -0.68 19.29
N LEU A 258 -18.67 -1.01 18.90
CA LEU A 258 -19.76 -0.05 18.89
C LEU A 258 -20.11 0.33 20.34
N LEU A 259 -20.12 1.64 20.62
CA LEU A 259 -20.57 2.19 21.91
C LEU A 259 -21.96 2.79 21.80
N ASP A 260 -22.23 3.56 20.74
CA ASP A 260 -23.54 4.15 20.51
C ASP A 260 -23.76 4.49 19.02
N PHE A 261 -25.04 4.64 18.64
CA PHE A 261 -25.50 4.96 17.29
C PHE A 261 -26.70 5.90 17.35
N CYS A 262 -26.53 7.12 16.87
CA CYS A 262 -27.55 8.18 16.89
C CYS A 262 -27.56 8.96 15.58
N LYS A 263 -28.51 9.89 15.40
CA LYS A 263 -28.48 10.77 14.22
C LYS A 263 -27.24 11.65 14.28
N PHE A 264 -26.75 12.05 13.10
CA PHE A 264 -25.65 13.00 13.00
C PHE A 264 -26.14 14.43 13.29
N ASP A 265 -26.55 14.64 14.54
CA ASP A 265 -27.02 15.89 15.10
C ASP A 265 -26.18 16.23 16.34
N LEU A 266 -25.83 17.51 16.51
CA LEU A 266 -24.93 17.93 17.57
C LEU A 266 -25.49 17.65 18.97
N ALA A 267 -26.80 17.81 19.18
CA ALA A 267 -27.42 17.58 20.47
C ALA A 267 -27.47 16.08 20.80
N GLU A 268 -27.85 15.24 19.84
CA GLU A 268 -27.84 13.78 20.01
C GLU A 268 -26.43 13.26 20.27
N ILE A 269 -25.45 13.68 19.45
CA ILE A 269 -24.05 13.29 19.62
C ILE A 269 -23.54 13.69 21.01
N LYS A 270 -23.81 14.93 21.46
CA LYS A 270 -23.38 15.38 22.80
C LYS A 270 -24.05 14.60 23.92
N SER A 271 -25.32 14.26 23.78
CA SER A 271 -26.04 13.44 24.75
C SER A 271 -25.39 12.06 24.86
N SER A 272 -25.13 11.40 23.73
CA SER A 272 -24.43 10.11 23.67
C SER A 272 -23.04 10.17 24.28
N LEU A 273 -22.23 11.18 23.93
CA LEU A 273 -20.87 11.33 24.44
C LEU A 273 -20.82 11.56 25.97
N LYS A 274 -21.77 12.33 26.52
CA LYS A 274 -21.92 12.51 27.97
C LYS A 274 -22.32 11.21 28.67
N TYR A 275 -23.28 10.48 28.10
CA TYR A 275 -23.71 9.18 28.63
C TYR A 275 -22.57 8.16 28.66
N LEU A 276 -21.70 8.17 27.64
CA LEU A 276 -20.53 7.29 27.53
C LEU A 276 -19.32 7.74 28.37
N ASP A 277 -19.43 8.85 29.12
CA ASP A 277 -18.32 9.47 29.87
C ASP A 277 -17.09 9.75 28.98
N ALA A 278 -17.33 10.25 27.76
CA ALA A 278 -16.27 10.60 26.82
C ALA A 278 -15.67 11.97 27.15
N GLY A 279 -14.34 12.09 27.10
CA GLY A 279 -13.61 13.37 27.22
C GLY A 279 -12.84 13.77 25.97
N LYS A 280 -12.55 12.82 25.08
CA LYS A 280 -11.85 13.07 23.82
C LYS A 280 -12.49 12.33 22.67
N VAL A 281 -12.62 13.02 21.55
CA VAL A 281 -13.24 12.49 20.34
C VAL A 281 -12.26 12.59 19.17
N THR A 282 -12.03 11.46 18.50
CA THR A 282 -11.37 11.45 17.19
C THR A 282 -12.43 11.46 16.10
N LEU A 283 -12.52 12.55 15.34
CA LEU A 283 -13.49 12.66 14.26
C LEU A 283 -13.01 11.92 13.00
N ARG A 284 -13.84 11.01 12.49
CA ARG A 284 -13.64 10.24 11.25
C ARG A 284 -14.70 10.60 10.23
N VAL A 285 -14.84 11.89 9.95
CA VAL A 285 -15.90 12.47 9.13
C VAL A 285 -15.31 13.33 8.02
N GLU A 286 -16.11 13.64 7.00
CA GLU A 286 -15.76 14.60 5.95
C GLU A 286 -15.87 16.04 6.49
N ILE A 287 -14.72 16.65 6.81
CA ILE A 287 -14.63 18.06 7.21
C ILE A 287 -13.41 18.67 6.52
N ASP A 288 -13.53 19.93 6.08
CA ASP A 288 -12.41 20.76 5.67
C ASP A 288 -11.33 20.78 6.77
N PRO A 289 -10.06 20.42 6.49
CA PRO A 289 -8.99 20.41 7.47
C PRO A 289 -8.90 21.70 8.33
N LYS A 290 -9.22 22.87 7.75
CA LYS A 290 -9.23 24.16 8.47
C LYS A 290 -10.32 24.23 9.54
N LYS A 291 -11.42 23.51 9.37
CA LYS A 291 -12.57 23.46 10.29
C LYS A 291 -12.49 22.32 11.30
N TYR A 292 -11.62 21.33 11.08
CA TYR A 292 -11.54 20.12 11.90
C TYR A 292 -11.48 20.40 13.40
N TRP A 293 -10.54 21.26 13.81
CA TRP A 293 -10.34 21.58 15.23
C TRP A 293 -11.50 22.35 15.84
N ASN A 294 -12.18 23.19 15.06
CA ASN A 294 -13.33 23.95 15.54
C ASN A 294 -14.52 23.02 15.79
N VAL A 295 -14.84 22.15 14.82
CA VAL A 295 -15.91 21.15 14.97
C VAL A 295 -15.62 20.19 16.12
N ARG A 296 -14.37 19.73 16.24
CA ARG A 296 -13.95 18.87 17.34
C ARG A 296 -14.10 19.57 18.69
N LYS A 297 -13.65 20.82 18.83
CA LYS A 297 -13.80 21.60 20.07
C LYS A 297 -15.26 21.82 20.42
N GLU A 298 -16.12 22.06 19.43
CA GLU A 298 -17.54 22.22 19.66
C GLU A 298 -18.19 20.94 20.18
N ILE A 299 -17.88 19.79 19.57
CA ILE A 299 -18.35 18.46 20.01
C ILE A 299 -17.82 18.13 21.41
N GLU A 300 -16.53 18.41 21.68
CA GLU A 300 -15.90 18.18 22.98
C GLU A 300 -16.30 19.20 24.06
N ARG A 301 -17.00 20.30 23.71
CA ARG A 301 -17.39 21.32 24.69
C ARG A 301 -18.34 20.74 25.73
N ASP A 302 -18.01 20.96 27.00
CA ASP A 302 -18.74 20.48 28.18
C ASP A 302 -18.64 18.97 28.42
N LEU A 303 -17.65 18.30 27.81
CA LEU A 303 -17.26 16.93 28.12
C LEU A 303 -16.16 16.93 29.19
N SER A 304 -16.30 16.08 30.20
CA SER A 304 -15.36 15.97 31.34
C SER A 304 -14.92 14.54 31.66
N GLY A 305 -15.37 13.55 30.90
CA GLY A 305 -15.06 12.16 31.16
C GLY A 305 -13.64 11.77 30.73
N ASP A 306 -13.25 10.53 31.03
CA ASP A 306 -11.90 10.02 30.72
C ASP A 306 -11.84 9.17 29.45
N ARG A 307 -13.00 8.75 28.92
CA ARG A 307 -13.05 7.85 27.77
C ARG A 307 -12.64 8.55 26.48
N LYS A 308 -11.80 7.88 25.68
CA LYS A 308 -11.41 8.32 24.34
C LYS A 308 -12.21 7.53 23.31
N VAL A 309 -13.01 8.24 22.51
CA VAL A 309 -13.87 7.63 21.50
C VAL A 309 -13.55 8.12 20.11
N MET A 310 -14.05 7.40 19.12
CA MET A 310 -13.96 7.74 17.71
C MET A 310 -15.37 7.89 17.15
N LEU A 311 -15.60 8.94 16.36
CA LEU A 311 -16.90 9.26 15.80
C LEU A 311 -16.84 9.18 14.28
N PHE A 312 -17.55 8.22 13.71
CA PHE A 312 -17.76 8.10 12.26
C PHE A 312 -19.09 8.75 11.88
N LYS A 313 -19.10 9.43 10.73
CA LYS A 313 -20.32 9.86 10.06
C LYS A 313 -20.57 8.88 8.92
N VAL A 314 -21.73 8.24 8.95
CA VAL A 314 -22.21 7.37 7.88
C VAL A 314 -23.61 7.82 7.52
N ARG A 315 -23.77 8.38 6.31
CA ARG A 315 -25.01 9.01 5.86
C ARG A 315 -25.47 10.06 6.89
N ASP A 316 -26.66 9.89 7.44
CA ASP A 316 -27.28 10.79 8.42
C ASP A 316 -27.06 10.35 9.87
N TYR A 317 -26.14 9.41 10.12
CA TYR A 317 -25.90 8.84 11.43
C TYR A 317 -24.47 9.05 11.93
N ALA A 318 -24.35 9.18 13.26
CA ALA A 318 -23.11 9.14 13.99
C ALA A 318 -22.93 7.73 14.60
N ILE A 319 -21.76 7.14 14.37
CA ILE A 319 -21.37 5.88 14.99
C ILE A 319 -20.22 6.18 15.95
N ILE A 320 -20.47 6.00 17.24
CA ILE A 320 -19.48 6.23 18.29
C ILE A 320 -18.89 4.89 18.67
N VAL A 321 -17.57 4.79 18.54
CA VAL A 321 -16.84 3.55 18.74
C VAL A 321 -15.60 3.76 19.60
N GLU A 322 -15.09 2.68 20.17
CA GLU A 322 -13.77 2.63 20.77
C GLU A 322 -12.89 1.62 20.03
N LYS A 323 -11.59 1.87 20.00
CA LYS A 323 -10.65 0.93 19.38
C LYS A 323 -10.61 -0.33 20.22
N THR A 324 -10.79 -1.48 19.60
CA THR A 324 -10.63 -2.75 20.29
C THR A 324 -9.12 -3.01 20.46
N ASP A 325 -8.68 -3.25 21.69
CA ASP A 325 -7.32 -3.72 21.92
C ASP A 325 -7.15 -5.09 21.23
N LEU A 326 -6.09 -5.20 20.41
CA LEU A 326 -5.79 -6.42 19.65
C LEU A 326 -5.39 -7.59 20.58
N TYR A 327 -5.15 -7.33 21.87
CA TYR A 327 -4.63 -8.30 22.83
C TYR A 327 -5.52 -8.57 24.06
N ASN A 328 -6.68 -7.92 24.19
CA ASN A 328 -7.61 -8.20 25.28
C ASN A 328 -8.72 -9.15 24.82
N SER A 329 -8.36 -10.41 24.67
CA SER A 329 -9.28 -11.53 24.74
C SER A 329 -8.54 -12.67 25.42
N THR A 330 -8.66 -12.67 26.76
CA THR A 330 -8.52 -13.85 27.63
C THR A 330 -9.27 -15.05 27.10
#